data_AF-A0A7C1GM96-F1
#
_entry.id   AF-A0A7C1GM96-F1
#
_cell.length_a   1.000
_cell.length_b   1.000
_cell.length_c   1.000
_cell.angle_alpha   90.00
_cell.angle_beta   90.00
_cell.angle_gamma   90.00
#
_symmetry.space_group_name_H-M   'P 1'
#
loop_
_entity.id
_entity.type
_entity.pdbx_description
1 polymer ?
#
loop_
_entity_poly.entity_id
_entity_poly.type
_entity_poly.pdbx_seq_one_letter_code
_entity_poly.pdbx_strand_id
1 'polypeptide(L)'
;MNLREEFLRLLDEDREFKLMVAEKLGYGDVLRRLERHDRKFNKVVNEIKKLREDFYTEMSRLREDFNAEMKKLREDFNKLSMRVEVTIGSMGRGDLERMVLEIFREALEKRDIEPGKVEKLRFTDRDGSITGVRGRIVDIDVSVRDGKLYLVEV
;
A
#
# COMPACT_ATOMS: atom_id res chain seq x y z
N MET A 1 -26.85 20.14 -66.19
CA MET A 1 -26.71 20.56 -64.78
C MET A 1 -27.45 21.87 -64.61
N ASN A 2 -28.29 21.99 -63.59
CA ASN A 2 -28.92 23.27 -63.28
C ASN A 2 -27.97 24.12 -62.40
N LEU A 3 -28.16 25.45 -62.36
CA LEU A 3 -27.31 26.38 -61.61
C LEU A 3 -27.20 26.03 -60.11
N ARG A 4 -28.27 25.51 -59.49
CA ARG A 4 -28.28 25.12 -58.07
C ARG A 4 -27.37 23.92 -57.83
N GLU A 5 -27.41 22.92 -58.70
CA GLU A 5 -26.53 21.75 -58.63
C GLU A 5 -25.06 22.13 -58.78
N GLU A 6 -24.75 23.00 -59.76
CA GLU A 6 -23.40 23.52 -59.99
C GLU A 6 -22.87 24.25 -58.74
N PHE A 7 -23.71 25.10 -58.13
CA PHE A 7 -23.37 25.89 -56.95
C PHE A 7 -23.10 25.02 -55.71
N LEU A 8 -23.93 24.00 -55.46
CA LEU A 8 -23.74 23.08 -54.34
C LEU A 8 -22.47 22.25 -54.53
N ARG A 9 -22.21 21.75 -55.75
CA ARG A 9 -20.97 21.02 -56.04
C ARG A 9 -19.73 21.87 -55.77
N LEU A 10 -19.72 23.13 -56.21
CA LEU A 10 -18.61 24.05 -55.94
C LEU A 10 -18.45 24.33 -54.44
N LEU A 11 -19.55 24.45 -53.69
CA LEU A 11 -19.46 24.55 -52.24
C LEU A 11 -18.80 23.31 -51.65
N ASP A 12 -19.09 22.09 -52.09
CA ASP A 12 -18.49 20.90 -51.48
C ASP A 12 -17.01 20.71 -51.85
N GLU A 13 -16.68 20.86 -53.13
CA GLU A 13 -15.39 20.50 -53.72
C GLU A 13 -14.36 21.64 -53.69
N ASP A 14 -14.80 22.90 -53.87
CA ASP A 14 -13.91 24.06 -53.93
C ASP A 14 -13.88 24.79 -52.57
N ARG A 15 -12.75 24.62 -51.88
CA ARG A 15 -12.53 25.25 -50.57
C ARG A 15 -12.47 26.77 -50.67
N GLU A 16 -11.87 27.33 -51.71
CA GLU A 16 -11.74 28.78 -51.86
C GLU A 16 -13.12 29.41 -52.09
N PHE A 17 -13.93 28.78 -52.95
CA PHE A 17 -15.32 29.18 -53.16
C PHE A 17 -16.16 29.09 -51.87
N LYS A 18 -16.06 27.97 -51.13
CA LYS A 18 -16.74 27.77 -49.84
C LYS A 18 -16.39 28.87 -48.84
N LEU A 19 -15.10 29.21 -48.71
CA LEU A 19 -14.65 30.26 -47.80
C LEU A 19 -15.14 31.64 -48.26
N MET A 20 -15.11 31.93 -49.56
CA MET A 20 -15.59 33.20 -50.11
C MET A 20 -17.09 33.40 -49.83
N VAL A 21 -17.90 32.36 -50.03
CA VAL A 21 -19.33 32.38 -49.70
C VAL A 21 -19.54 32.56 -48.19
N ALA A 22 -18.77 31.86 -47.35
CA ALA A 22 -18.85 32.00 -45.90
C ALA A 22 -18.50 33.42 -45.42
N GLU A 23 -17.49 34.07 -46.01
CA GLU A 23 -17.15 35.48 -45.76
C GLU A 23 -18.31 36.41 -46.15
N LYS A 24 -18.90 36.21 -47.33
CA LYS A 24 -20.06 37.01 -47.79
C LYS A 24 -21.29 36.85 -46.89
N LEU A 25 -21.46 35.67 -46.30
CA LEU A 25 -22.52 35.38 -45.33
C LEU A 25 -22.19 35.82 -43.90
N GLY A 26 -20.99 36.39 -43.65
CA GLY A 26 -20.57 36.87 -42.33
C GLY A 26 -20.05 35.78 -41.38
N TYR A 27 -19.80 34.55 -41.86
CA TYR A 27 -19.27 33.45 -41.06
C TYR A 27 -17.74 33.46 -40.91
N GLY A 28 -17.03 34.37 -41.58
CA GLY A 28 -15.56 34.42 -41.58
C GLY A 28 -14.93 34.45 -40.19
N ASP A 29 -15.47 35.26 -39.27
CA ASP A 29 -14.96 35.34 -37.89
C ASP A 29 -15.17 34.06 -37.10
N VAL A 30 -16.30 33.37 -37.31
CA VAL A 30 -16.59 32.10 -36.66
C VAL A 30 -15.62 31.02 -37.17
N LEU A 31 -15.40 30.95 -38.49
CA LEU A 31 -14.46 29.99 -39.08
C LEU A 31 -13.02 30.22 -38.58
N ARG A 32 -12.56 31.47 -38.52
CA ARG A 32 -11.25 31.81 -37.94
C ARG A 32 -11.13 31.42 -36.47
N ARG A 33 -12.19 31.58 -35.69
CA ARG A 33 -12.22 31.16 -34.27
C ARG A 33 -12.15 29.64 -34.15
N LEU A 34 -12.89 28.91 -34.98
CA LEU A 34 -12.86 27.46 -35.01
C LEU A 34 -11.48 26.92 -35.39
N GLU A 35 -10.83 27.45 -36.43
CA GLU A 35 -9.46 27.05 -36.78
C GLU A 35 -8.47 27.28 -35.62
N ARG A 36 -8.59 28.42 -34.92
CA ARG A 36 -7.76 28.67 -33.74
C ARG A 36 -8.03 27.66 -32.62
N HIS A 37 -9.29 27.29 -32.42
CA HIS A 37 -9.67 26.28 -31.43
C HIS A 37 -9.15 24.90 -31.81
N ASP A 38 -9.25 24.49 -33.08
CA ASP A 38 -8.71 23.21 -33.56
C ASP A 38 -7.20 23.12 -33.33
N ARG A 39 -6.46 24.21 -33.60
CA ARG A 39 -5.02 24.26 -33.30
C ARG A 39 -4.73 24.11 -31.81
N LYS A 40 -5.48 24.80 -30.94
CA LYS A 40 -5.34 24.67 -29.48
C LYS A 40 -5.71 23.26 -29.00
N PHE A 41 -6.80 22.70 -29.52
CA PHE A 41 -7.28 21.37 -29.19
C PHE A 41 -6.24 20.32 -29.56
N ASN A 42 -5.69 20.38 -30.77
CA ASN A 42 -4.62 19.48 -31.21
C ASN A 42 -3.36 19.59 -30.34
N LYS A 43 -3.01 20.81 -29.90
CA LYS A 43 -1.89 21.01 -28.97
C LYS A 43 -2.15 20.31 -27.63
N VAL A 44 -3.34 20.50 -27.05
CA VAL A 44 -3.73 19.86 -25.79
C VAL A 44 -3.74 18.33 -25.91
N VAL A 45 -4.31 17.79 -26.99
CA VAL A 45 -4.32 16.34 -27.25
C VAL A 45 -2.90 15.79 -27.32
N ASN A 46 -1.97 16.49 -27.98
CA ASN A 46 -0.57 16.07 -28.06
C ASN A 46 0.15 16.14 -26.71
N GLU A 47 -0.11 17.17 -25.90
CA GLU A 47 0.42 17.26 -24.54
C GLU A 47 -0.10 16.13 -23.65
N ILE A 48 -1.39 15.80 -23.73
CA ILE A 48 -1.99 14.67 -23.00
C ILE A 48 -1.35 13.34 -23.41
N LYS A 49 -1.07 13.13 -24.70
CA LYS A 49 -0.38 11.91 -25.18
C LYS A 49 1.01 11.79 -24.57
N LYS A 50 1.80 12.87 -24.60
CA LYS A 50 3.14 12.90 -24.00
C LYS A 50 3.10 12.62 -22.50
N LEU A 51 2.23 13.32 -21.77
CA LEU A 51 2.07 13.10 -20.33
C LEU A 51 1.69 11.65 -20.01
N ARG A 52 0.83 11.04 -20.83
CA ARG A 52 0.46 9.63 -20.66
C ARG A 52 1.65 8.70 -20.90
N GLU A 53 2.45 8.94 -21.93
CA GLU A 53 3.68 8.16 -22.20
C GLU A 53 4.73 8.31 -21.10
N ASP A 54 4.96 9.54 -20.62
CA ASP A 54 5.86 9.82 -19.51
C ASP A 54 5.39 9.11 -18.23
N PHE A 55 4.09 9.21 -17.92
CA PHE A 55 3.49 8.53 -16.76
C PHE A 55 3.65 7.01 -16.82
N TYR A 56 3.40 6.38 -17.98
CA TYR A 56 3.61 4.93 -18.11
C TYR A 56 5.07 4.54 -17.93
N THR A 57 6.00 5.35 -18.44
CA THR A 57 7.43 5.10 -18.28
C THR A 57 7.84 5.16 -16.81
N GLU A 58 7.39 6.19 -16.09
CA GLU A 58 7.69 6.38 -14.68
C GLU A 58 7.06 5.29 -13.81
N MET A 59 5.80 4.93 -14.08
CA MET A 59 5.12 3.83 -13.38
C MET A 59 5.80 2.48 -13.60
N SER A 60 6.28 2.20 -14.81
CA SER A 60 7.04 0.96 -15.08
C SER A 60 8.34 0.92 -14.27
N ARG A 61 9.10 2.02 -14.23
CA ARG A 61 10.33 2.12 -13.43
C ARG A 61 10.05 1.93 -11.95
N LEU A 62 9.05 2.63 -11.41
CA LEU A 62 8.66 2.50 -10.00
C LEU A 62 8.28 1.06 -9.65
N ARG A 63 7.56 0.38 -10.55
CA ARG A 63 7.18 -1.02 -10.36
C ARG A 63 8.39 -1.95 -10.38
N GLU A 64 9.36 -1.71 -11.25
CA GLU A 64 10.61 -2.47 -11.30
C GLU A 64 11.43 -2.28 -10.03
N ASP A 65 11.61 -1.04 -9.59
CA ASP A 65 12.34 -0.70 -8.36
C ASP A 65 11.69 -1.33 -7.14
N PHE A 66 10.36 -1.19 -7.01
CA PHE A 66 9.60 -1.80 -5.92
C PHE A 66 9.73 -3.33 -5.91
N ASN A 67 9.66 -3.98 -7.07
CA ASN A 67 9.84 -5.43 -7.15
C ASN A 67 11.26 -5.85 -6.76
N ALA A 68 12.28 -5.08 -7.13
CA ALA A 68 13.66 -5.35 -6.76
C ALA A 68 13.87 -5.20 -5.24
N GLU A 69 13.30 -4.17 -4.61
CA GLU A 69 13.34 -3.99 -3.16
C GLU A 69 12.60 -5.12 -2.43
N MET A 70 11.40 -5.48 -2.88
CA MET A 70 10.63 -6.58 -2.30
C MET A 70 11.38 -7.92 -2.40
N LYS A 71 12.11 -8.15 -3.50
CA LYS A 71 12.94 -9.35 -3.65
C LYS A 71 14.09 -9.34 -2.63
N LYS A 72 14.80 -8.22 -2.48
CA LYS A 72 15.86 -8.07 -1.48
C LYS A 72 15.33 -8.30 -0.06
N LEU A 73 14.21 -7.67 0.28
CA LEU A 73 13.57 -7.84 1.58
C LEU A 73 13.22 -9.31 1.85
N ARG A 74 12.70 -10.03 0.83
CA ARG A 74 12.40 -11.45 0.94
C ARG A 74 13.66 -12.30 1.13
N GLU A 75 14.74 -11.99 0.43
CA GLU A 75 16.03 -12.68 0.60
C GLU A 75 16.62 -12.44 1.99
N ASP A 76 16.57 -11.21 2.49
CA ASP A 76 17.06 -10.87 3.82
C ASP A 76 16.19 -11.49 4.92
N PHE A 77 14.88 -11.51 4.74
CA PHE A 77 13.97 -12.24 5.62
C PHE A 77 14.28 -13.74 5.65
N ASN A 78 14.49 -14.37 4.49
CA ASN A 78 14.85 -15.79 4.43
C ASN A 78 16.19 -16.07 5.13
N LYS A 79 17.21 -15.21 4.94
CA LYS A 79 18.50 -15.33 5.65
C LYS A 79 18.33 -15.20 7.16
N LEU A 80 17.53 -14.24 7.61
CA LEU A 80 17.23 -14.05 9.02
C LEU A 80 16.49 -15.27 9.58
N SER A 81 15.48 -15.76 8.85
CA SER A 81 14.70 -16.94 9.23
C SER A 81 15.59 -18.17 9.37
N MET A 82 16.49 -18.44 8.41
CA MET A 82 17.46 -19.55 8.52
C MET A 82 18.41 -19.38 9.71
N ARG A 83 18.90 -18.16 9.98
CA ARG A 83 19.76 -17.89 11.15
C ARG A 83 19.01 -18.13 12.46
N VAL A 84 17.77 -17.69 12.55
CA VAL A 84 16.92 -17.92 13.72
C VAL A 84 16.65 -19.41 13.87
N GLU A 85 16.28 -20.13 12.82
CA GLU A 85 16.05 -21.58 12.85
C GLU A 85 17.29 -22.36 13.30
N VAL A 86 18.48 -22.04 12.77
CA VAL A 86 19.75 -22.65 13.20
C VAL A 86 20.06 -22.30 14.66
N THR A 87 19.84 -21.04 15.06
CA THR A 87 20.08 -20.59 16.44
C THR A 87 19.16 -21.32 17.41
N ILE A 88 17.86 -21.41 17.11
CA ILE A 88 16.86 -22.16 17.88
C ILE A 88 17.17 -23.67 17.88
N GLY A 89 17.61 -24.23 16.74
CA GLY A 89 17.98 -25.65 16.64
C GLY A 89 19.25 -26.01 17.42
N SER A 90 20.17 -25.05 17.56
CA SER A 90 21.38 -25.18 18.39
C SER A 90 21.16 -24.83 19.87
N MET A 91 20.06 -24.15 20.18
CA MET A 91 19.66 -23.74 21.53
C MET A 91 18.75 -24.80 22.15
N GLY A 92 19.10 -25.27 23.35
CA GLY A 92 18.20 -26.13 24.12
C GLY A 92 16.94 -25.37 24.56
N ARG A 93 15.89 -26.09 24.99
CA ARG A 93 14.62 -25.50 25.46
C ARG A 93 14.81 -24.34 26.45
N GLY A 94 15.79 -24.42 27.34
CA GLY A 94 16.10 -23.38 28.33
C GLY A 94 16.83 -22.15 27.79
N ASP A 95 17.58 -22.27 26.69
CA ASP A 95 18.22 -21.12 26.03
C ASP A 95 17.21 -20.32 25.23
N LEU A 96 16.25 -21.01 24.60
CA LEU A 96 15.12 -20.38 23.93
C LEU A 96 14.21 -19.64 24.93
N GLU A 97 13.94 -20.25 26.08
CA GLU A 97 13.16 -19.64 27.16
C GLU A 97 13.82 -18.34 27.66
N ARG A 98 15.14 -18.34 27.87
CA ARG A 98 15.88 -17.13 28.24
C ARG A 98 15.82 -16.03 27.18
N MET A 99 16.00 -16.38 25.91
CA MET A 99 15.93 -15.42 24.80
C MET A 99 14.53 -14.79 24.66
N VAL A 100 13.47 -15.60 24.75
CA VAL A 100 12.09 -15.10 24.70
C VAL A 100 11.83 -14.14 25.88
N LEU A 101 12.28 -14.49 27.09
CA LEU A 101 12.14 -13.62 28.26
C LEU A 101 12.90 -12.29 28.11
N GLU A 102 14.08 -12.28 27.50
CA GLU A 102 14.82 -11.05 27.22
C GLU A 102 14.11 -10.16 26.19
N ILE A 103 13.59 -10.73 25.11
CA ILE A 103 12.81 -9.98 24.10
C ILE A 103 11.54 -9.40 24.72
N PHE A 104 10.84 -10.17 25.55
CA PHE A 104 9.67 -9.68 26.28
C PHE A 104 10.03 -8.54 27.23
N ARG A 105 11.12 -8.66 27.99
CA ARG A 105 11.60 -7.60 28.89
C ARG A 105 11.93 -6.32 28.11
N GLU A 106 12.67 -6.43 27.02
CA GLU A 106 13.05 -5.28 26.18
C GLU A 106 11.82 -4.60 25.54
N ALA A 107 10.81 -5.38 25.13
CA ALA A 107 9.56 -4.86 24.58
C ALA A 107 8.69 -4.15 25.63
N LEU A 108 8.73 -4.60 26.88
CA LEU A 108 8.03 -3.97 28.01
C LEU A 108 8.73 -2.67 28.45
N GLU A 109 10.06 -2.66 28.51
CA GLU A 109 10.86 -1.46 28.81
C GLU A 109 10.65 -0.35 27.77
N LYS A 110 10.62 -0.69 26.47
CA LYS A 110 10.30 0.27 25.39
C LYS A 110 8.89 0.87 25.47
N ARG A 111 7.98 0.26 26.23
CA ARG A 111 6.61 0.74 26.46
C ARG A 111 6.41 1.39 27.83
N ASP A 112 7.50 1.64 28.57
CA ASP A 112 7.49 2.22 29.92
C ASP A 112 6.68 1.38 30.93
N ILE A 113 6.60 0.07 30.67
CA ILE A 113 5.98 -0.90 31.55
C ILE A 113 7.09 -1.51 32.40
N GLU A 114 7.17 -1.12 33.67
CA GLU A 114 8.08 -1.77 34.61
C GLU A 114 7.71 -3.26 34.75
N PRO A 115 8.62 -4.19 34.43
CA PRO A 115 8.39 -5.61 34.68
C PRO A 115 8.37 -5.83 36.20
N GLY A 116 7.18 -6.06 36.77
CA GLY A 116 7.04 -6.48 38.17
C GLY A 116 7.80 -7.79 38.42
N LYS A 117 8.22 -8.04 39.67
CA LYS A 117 8.77 -9.34 40.07
C LYS A 117 7.73 -10.43 39.77
N VAL A 118 8.08 -11.36 38.90
CA VAL A 118 7.28 -12.56 38.64
C VAL A 118 7.71 -13.63 39.62
N GLU A 119 6.81 -14.04 40.51
CA GLU A 119 7.03 -15.16 41.42
C GLU A 119 6.14 -16.35 41.03
N LYS A 120 6.71 -17.56 41.06
CA LYS A 120 5.99 -18.81 40.81
C LYS A 120 5.18 -19.18 42.05
N LEU A 121 3.86 -19.08 41.95
CA LEU A 121 2.94 -19.53 42.98
C LEU A 121 2.34 -20.88 42.59
N ARG A 122 2.61 -21.91 43.39
CA ARG A 122 1.98 -23.23 43.24
C ARG A 122 0.72 -23.28 44.11
N PHE A 123 -0.44 -23.33 43.47
CA PHE A 123 -1.74 -23.39 44.15
C PHE A 123 -2.43 -24.74 43.90
N THR A 124 -3.14 -25.25 44.91
CA THR A 124 -3.94 -26.48 44.80
C THR A 124 -5.41 -26.14 44.90
N ASP A 125 -6.14 -26.35 43.81
CA ASP A 125 -7.58 -26.11 43.72
C ASP A 125 -8.34 -27.24 44.43
N ARG A 126 -8.61 -27.08 45.73
CA ARG A 126 -9.15 -28.16 46.58
C ARG A 126 -10.63 -28.46 46.36
N ASP A 127 -11.39 -27.53 45.80
CA ASP A 127 -12.83 -27.67 45.57
C ASP A 127 -13.20 -27.70 44.07
N GLY A 128 -12.25 -27.40 43.18
CA GLY A 128 -12.46 -27.42 41.73
C GLY A 128 -13.07 -26.13 41.19
N SER A 129 -13.13 -25.08 42.01
CA SER A 129 -13.80 -23.81 41.67
C SER A 129 -13.05 -23.00 40.60
N ILE A 130 -11.75 -23.21 40.44
CA ILE A 130 -10.89 -22.42 39.56
C ILE A 130 -10.55 -23.18 38.28
N THR A 131 -10.26 -24.47 38.40
CA THR A 131 -9.79 -25.31 37.28
C THR A 131 -10.87 -26.25 36.73
N GLY A 132 -12.01 -26.34 37.41
CA GLY A 132 -13.04 -27.35 37.14
C GLY A 132 -12.67 -28.77 37.58
N VAL A 133 -11.45 -28.99 38.11
CA VAL A 133 -10.96 -30.31 38.53
C VAL A 133 -10.50 -30.26 39.98
N ARG A 134 -11.24 -30.96 40.85
CA ARG A 134 -10.99 -30.99 42.28
C ARG A 134 -9.65 -31.66 42.60
N GLY A 135 -8.79 -30.94 43.31
CA GLY A 135 -7.45 -31.36 43.72
C GLY A 135 -6.33 -31.04 42.73
N ARG A 136 -6.60 -30.29 41.64
CA ARG A 136 -5.59 -29.97 40.62
C ARG A 136 -4.58 -28.94 41.15
N ILE A 137 -3.30 -29.21 40.95
CA ILE A 137 -2.21 -28.29 41.25
C ILE A 137 -1.90 -27.49 40.00
N VAL A 138 -1.93 -26.16 40.10
CA VAL A 138 -1.60 -25.23 39.01
C VAL A 138 -0.42 -24.38 39.44
N ASP A 139 0.57 -24.28 38.56
CA ASP A 139 1.72 -23.41 38.71
C ASP A 139 1.40 -22.12 37.95
N ILE A 140 1.23 -21.00 38.66
CA ILE A 140 0.84 -19.71 38.07
C ILE A 140 1.97 -18.70 38.28
N ASP A 141 2.32 -17.99 37.21
CA ASP A 141 3.25 -16.87 37.26
C ASP A 141 2.48 -15.60 37.64
N VAL A 142 2.79 -15.03 38.80
CA VAL A 142 2.09 -13.89 39.39
C VAL A 142 2.93 -12.62 39.25
N SER A 143 2.36 -11.56 38.68
CA SER A 143 2.98 -10.23 38.62
C SER A 143 2.15 -9.22 39.40
N VAL A 144 2.80 -8.42 40.26
CA VAL A 144 2.14 -7.36 41.05
C VAL A 144 2.63 -6.00 40.57
N ARG A 145 1.69 -5.12 40.18
CA ARG A 145 1.95 -3.71 39.85
C ARG A 145 0.82 -2.83 40.39
N ASP A 146 1.18 -1.70 41.00
CA ASP A 146 0.23 -0.68 41.54
C ASP A 146 -0.87 -1.23 42.45
N GLY A 147 -0.54 -2.21 43.30
CA GLY A 147 -1.49 -2.85 44.22
C GLY A 147 -2.54 -3.74 43.52
N LYS A 148 -2.38 -4.03 42.22
CA LYS A 148 -3.22 -4.95 41.44
C LYS A 148 -2.44 -6.20 41.05
N LEU A 149 -3.08 -7.35 41.21
CA LEU A 149 -2.55 -8.66 40.92
C LEU A 149 -2.88 -9.03 39.46
N TYR A 150 -1.88 -9.33 38.65
CA TYR A 150 -2.04 -9.84 37.29
C TYR A 150 -1.56 -11.30 37.24
N LEU A 151 -2.46 -12.20 36.86
CA LEU A 151 -2.20 -13.63 36.70
C LEU A 151 -1.96 -13.90 35.22
N VAL A 152 -0.81 -14.48 34.88
CA VAL A 152 -0.51 -14.94 33.52
C VAL A 152 -0.35 -16.45 33.57
N GLU A 153 -1.27 -17.15 32.91
CA GLU A 153 -1.17 -18.59 32.67
C GLU A 153 -0.53 -18.79 31.28
N VAL A 154 0.49 -19.64 31.19
CA VAL A 154 1.09 -20.08 29.91
C VAL A 154 0.68 -21.50 29.62
#